data_AF-A0A197SI58-F1
#
_entry.id   AF-A0A197SI58-F1
#
_cell.length_a   1.000
_cell.length_b   1.000
_cell.length_c   1.000
_cell.angle_alpha   90.00
_cell.angle_beta   90.00
_cell.angle_gamma   90.00
#
_symmetry.space_group_name_H-M   'P 1'
#
loop_
_entity.id
_entity.type
_entity.pdbx_description
1 polymer ?
#
loop_
_entity_poly.entity_id
_entity_poly.type
_entity_poly.pdbx_seq_one_letter_code
_entity_poly.pdbx_strand_id
1 'polypeptide(L)'
;MDLTDAVLEYPVSISAHAKVFTEDGQEIPELGLPDPGVRVASLRGVDAAHLVLNNVGLTDCLFAGTVHLDQLRLEGLYVFATTPTGLRRRGVVPVRWTARRTLAEEHHWRATHPTRAGGWTPAPDREVPLKPAALAPVYRQLRKAFENGKHEPGAADFYYGEMEMRRRAHDIPRSERALLTTYWALSGYGLRASRALGWLLGGIAATVLVMTLWGLPMDDPSPKSTGTLTGSSVTLTTDTPEPVNPDGPYHERLSTKRFEKALRVVVNSVVFRSSGQNLTSAGTYTEMAARLVEPALLGLAVLAIRGRVKR
;
A
#
# COMPACT_ATOMS: atom_id res chain seq x y z
N MET A 1 8.70 33.13 2.19
CA MET A 1 10.08 33.26 1.70
C MET A 1 10.20 32.50 0.40
N ASP A 2 10.63 33.17 -0.66
CA ASP A 2 10.92 32.54 -1.95
C ASP A 2 12.45 32.45 -2.10
N LEU A 3 12.97 31.25 -2.33
CA LEU A 3 14.41 30.99 -2.49
C LEU A 3 14.75 30.65 -3.94
N THR A 4 13.85 30.89 -4.89
CA THR A 4 14.07 30.57 -6.30
C THR A 4 15.42 31.12 -6.80
N ASP A 5 16.23 30.24 -7.37
CA ASP A 5 17.57 30.50 -7.92
C ASP A 5 18.58 31.06 -6.91
N ALA A 6 18.35 30.90 -5.60
CA ALA A 6 19.31 31.29 -4.57
C ALA A 6 20.58 30.41 -4.64
N VAL A 7 21.74 31.07 -4.72
CA VAL A 7 23.06 30.41 -4.73
C VAL A 7 23.61 30.39 -3.31
N LEU A 8 23.86 29.19 -2.78
CA LEU A 8 24.37 28.97 -1.43
C LEU A 8 25.80 28.40 -1.51
N GLU A 9 26.82 29.26 -1.37
CA GLU A 9 28.23 28.83 -1.43
C GLU A 9 28.71 28.12 -0.16
N TYR A 10 28.01 28.34 0.96
CA TYR A 10 28.33 27.81 2.28
C TYR A 10 27.10 27.19 2.94
N PRO A 11 27.26 26.38 4.00
CA PRO A 11 26.14 25.92 4.83
C PRO A 11 25.23 27.06 5.28
N VAL A 12 23.95 27.01 4.89
CA VAL A 12 22.92 27.99 5.25
C VAL A 12 21.82 27.32 6.04
N SER A 13 21.52 27.88 7.22
CA SER A 13 20.37 27.49 8.03
C SER A 13 19.35 28.61 8.07
N ILE A 14 18.12 28.31 7.67
CA ILE A 14 16.98 29.22 7.74
C ILE A 14 16.08 28.73 8.85
N SER A 15 16.05 29.49 9.94
CA SER A 15 15.23 29.18 11.11
C SER A 15 14.13 30.21 11.27
N ALA A 16 12.89 29.74 11.32
CA ALA A 16 11.75 30.57 11.67
C ALA A 16 11.56 30.60 13.19
N HIS A 17 11.45 31.80 13.74
CA HIS A 17 11.18 32.03 15.16
C HIS A 17 9.92 32.88 15.27
N ALA A 18 8.82 32.28 15.73
CA ALA A 18 7.65 33.05 16.12
C ALA A 18 8.03 33.87 17.36
N LYS A 19 7.82 35.18 17.30
CA LYS A 19 8.00 36.08 18.43
C LYS A 19 6.64 36.71 18.73
N VAL A 20 6.20 36.58 19.97
CA VAL A 20 4.98 37.24 20.45
C VAL A 20 5.15 38.74 20.29
N PHE A 21 4.18 39.40 19.65
CA PHE A 21 4.17 40.84 19.53
C PHE A 21 3.72 41.46 20.86
N THR A 22 4.58 42.30 21.43
CA THR A 22 4.34 42.96 22.72
C THR A 22 4.44 44.47 22.56
N GLU A 23 3.44 45.20 23.05
CA GLU A 23 3.45 46.66 23.17
C GLU A 23 3.28 47.02 24.66
N ASP A 24 4.16 47.88 25.17
CA ASP A 24 4.21 48.27 26.60
C ASP A 24 4.20 47.10 27.59
N GLY A 25 4.81 45.97 27.20
CA GLY A 25 4.90 44.76 28.05
C GLY A 25 3.62 43.93 28.11
N GLN A 26 2.58 44.28 27.35
CA GLN A 26 1.39 43.45 27.15
C GLN A 26 1.46 42.72 25.81
N GLU A 27 1.10 41.44 25.83
CA GLU A 27 0.92 40.63 24.62
C GLU A 27 -0.28 41.15 23.84
N ILE A 28 -0.06 41.52 22.58
CA ILE A 28 -1.15 41.90 21.68
C ILE A 28 -1.76 40.61 21.10
N PRO A 29 -3.07 40.36 21.30
CA PRO A 29 -3.71 39.20 20.71
C PRO A 29 -3.75 39.32 19.18
N GLU A 30 -3.06 38.41 18.47
CA GLU A 30 -3.08 38.31 17.01
C GLU A 30 -4.33 37.58 16.47
N LEU A 31 -5.46 37.65 17.19
CA LEU A 31 -6.70 36.96 16.81
C LEU A 31 -7.23 37.48 15.47
N GLY A 32 -7.29 36.59 14.47
CA GLY A 32 -7.84 36.88 13.14
C GLY A 32 -6.80 37.12 12.05
N LEU A 33 -5.51 37.18 12.39
CA LEU A 33 -4.45 37.12 11.39
C LEU A 33 -4.33 35.68 10.83
N PRO A 34 -4.15 35.52 9.50
CA PRO A 34 -3.90 34.21 8.92
C PRO A 34 -2.61 33.61 9.52
N ASP A 35 -2.60 32.30 9.73
CA ASP A 35 -1.55 31.49 10.36
C ASP A 35 -0.13 32.11 10.22
N PRO A 36 0.49 32.59 11.33
CA PRO A 36 1.70 33.42 11.32
C PRO A 36 2.99 32.66 10.99
N GLY A 37 2.90 31.35 10.69
CA GLY A 37 4.06 30.53 10.38
C GLY A 37 4.82 31.01 9.13
N VAL A 38 6.13 31.18 9.26
CA VAL A 38 7.00 31.47 8.11
C VAL A 38 6.98 30.28 7.14
N ARG A 39 6.59 30.54 5.90
CA ARG A 39 6.51 29.53 4.84
C ARG A 39 7.61 29.71 3.81
N VAL A 40 8.18 28.62 3.33
CA VAL A 40 9.00 28.61 2.11
C VAL A 40 8.09 28.33 0.92
N ALA A 41 8.13 29.19 -0.08
CA ALA A 41 7.27 29.14 -1.27
C ALA A 41 7.91 28.33 -2.41
N SER A 42 9.24 28.41 -2.57
CA SER A 42 9.94 27.70 -3.65
C SER A 42 11.40 27.50 -3.28
N LEU A 43 11.93 26.34 -3.68
CA LEU A 43 13.34 25.94 -3.68
C LEU A 43 13.84 25.66 -5.11
N ARG A 44 13.13 26.12 -6.13
CA ARG A 44 13.52 25.94 -7.54
C ARG A 44 14.91 26.51 -7.79
N GLY A 45 15.78 25.77 -8.49
CA GLY A 45 17.13 26.23 -8.83
C GLY A 45 18.13 26.28 -7.66
N VAL A 46 17.68 26.05 -6.43
CA VAL A 46 18.56 26.03 -5.24
C VAL A 46 19.33 24.72 -5.16
N ASP A 47 20.59 24.78 -4.76
CA ASP A 47 21.34 23.61 -4.29
C ASP A 47 21.05 23.34 -2.80
N ALA A 48 20.34 22.25 -2.52
CA ALA A 48 19.95 21.88 -1.16
C ALA A 48 21.00 21.07 -0.39
N ALA A 49 22.19 20.81 -0.96
CA ALA A 49 23.29 20.08 -0.29
C ALA A 49 23.69 20.70 1.06
N HIS A 50 23.58 22.02 1.15
CA HIS A 50 24.02 22.82 2.28
C HIS A 50 22.88 23.61 2.96
N LEU A 51 21.63 23.26 2.63
CA LEU A 51 20.45 23.95 3.13
C LEU A 51 19.81 23.21 4.31
N VAL A 52 19.68 23.92 5.43
CA VAL A 52 18.91 23.49 6.59
C VAL A 52 17.70 24.40 6.74
N LEU A 53 16.51 23.81 6.83
CA LEU A 53 15.27 24.52 7.09
C LEU A 53 14.71 24.10 8.45
N ASN A 54 14.53 25.06 9.36
CA ASN A 54 14.11 24.80 10.72
C ASN A 54 12.84 25.59 11.06
N ASN A 55 11.83 24.91 11.58
CA ASN A 55 10.55 25.49 11.99
C ASN A 55 9.75 26.19 10.87
N VAL A 56 9.95 25.82 9.60
CA VAL A 56 9.28 26.45 8.45
C VAL A 56 8.12 25.63 7.89
N GLY A 57 7.08 26.32 7.43
CA GLY A 57 6.00 25.71 6.65
C GLY A 57 6.43 25.41 5.21
N LEU A 58 6.11 24.21 4.74
CA LEU A 58 6.43 23.70 3.40
C LEU A 58 5.17 23.30 2.61
N THR A 59 4.01 23.78 3.05
CA THR A 59 2.72 23.36 2.49
C THR A 59 2.57 23.73 1.02
N ASP A 60 2.94 24.96 0.68
CA ASP A 60 2.86 25.49 -0.68
C ASP A 60 4.24 25.55 -1.35
N CYS A 61 5.23 24.84 -0.80
CA CYS A 61 6.62 24.89 -1.25
C CYS A 61 6.81 24.09 -2.55
N LEU A 62 7.43 24.72 -3.53
CA LEU A 62 7.80 24.12 -4.82
C LEU A 62 9.23 23.53 -4.72
N PHE A 63 9.36 22.23 -4.91
CA PHE A 63 10.61 21.45 -4.81
C PHE A 63 11.15 20.98 -6.16
N ALA A 64 10.32 20.95 -7.20
CA ALA A 64 10.74 20.50 -8.51
C ALA A 64 11.79 21.45 -9.09
N GLY A 65 12.94 20.93 -9.49
CA GLY A 65 14.06 21.74 -9.98
C GLY A 65 15.07 22.15 -8.90
N THR A 66 14.88 21.74 -7.65
CA THR A 66 15.93 21.80 -6.62
C THR A 66 17.03 20.79 -6.92
N VAL A 67 18.29 21.22 -6.80
CA VAL A 67 19.49 20.37 -6.94
C VAL A 67 19.83 19.76 -5.58
N HIS A 68 20.28 18.50 -5.55
CA HIS A 68 20.58 17.75 -4.31
C HIS A 68 19.44 17.77 -3.27
N LEU A 69 18.18 17.70 -3.71
CA LEU A 69 17.03 17.70 -2.80
C LEU A 69 17.06 16.53 -1.80
N ASP A 70 17.77 15.45 -2.13
CA ASP A 70 18.01 14.31 -1.23
C ASP A 70 18.96 14.62 -0.05
N GLN A 71 19.59 15.79 -0.04
CA GLN A 71 20.47 16.27 1.02
C GLN A 71 19.84 17.39 1.88
N LEU A 72 18.64 17.87 1.51
CA LEU A 72 17.90 18.87 2.27
C LEU A 72 17.70 18.39 3.72
N ARG A 73 18.05 19.24 4.69
CA ARG A 73 17.81 18.96 6.11
C ARG A 73 16.62 19.73 6.63
N LEU A 74 15.69 19.02 7.24
CA LEU A 74 14.50 19.59 7.87
C LEU A 74 14.54 19.33 9.36
N GLU A 75 14.53 20.41 10.14
CA GLU A 75 14.63 20.38 11.59
C GLU A 75 13.41 21.08 12.23
N GLY A 76 13.15 20.75 13.50
CA GLY A 76 12.04 21.32 14.25
C GLY A 76 10.65 21.01 13.65
N LEU A 77 9.76 22.00 13.68
CA LEU A 77 8.38 21.90 13.22
C LEU A 77 8.27 22.29 11.74
N TYR A 78 8.07 21.30 10.87
CA TYR A 78 7.82 21.53 9.45
C TYR A 78 6.50 20.89 9.00
N VAL A 79 5.75 21.62 8.17
CA VAL A 79 4.41 21.22 7.75
C VAL A 79 4.33 21.15 6.22
N PHE A 80 4.18 19.94 5.71
CA PHE A 80 3.92 19.68 4.28
C PHE A 80 2.43 19.78 3.97
N ALA A 81 2.10 19.95 2.69
CA ALA A 81 0.76 19.69 2.23
C ALA A 81 0.35 18.26 2.54
N THR A 82 -0.94 18.05 2.71
CA THR A 82 -1.49 16.72 2.98
C THR A 82 -2.59 16.41 1.98
N THR A 83 -2.78 15.12 1.72
CA THR A 83 -3.93 14.68 0.91
C THR A 83 -5.23 15.21 1.48
N PRO A 84 -6.21 15.61 0.64
CA PRO A 84 -7.48 16.11 1.11
C PRO A 84 -8.16 15.14 2.07
N THR A 85 -8.60 15.65 3.22
CA THR A 85 -9.29 14.88 4.24
C THR A 85 -10.78 14.72 3.90
N GLY A 86 -11.40 13.70 4.50
CA GLY A 86 -12.83 13.43 4.37
C GLY A 86 -13.21 12.33 3.36
N LEU A 87 -14.48 11.94 3.41
CA LEU A 87 -15.08 10.99 2.50
C LEU A 87 -15.44 11.74 1.19
N ARG A 88 -14.96 11.26 0.05
CA ARG A 88 -15.24 11.86 -1.26
C ARG A 88 -16.04 10.88 -2.10
N ARG A 89 -16.98 11.38 -2.90
CA ARG A 89 -17.73 10.54 -3.83
C ARG A 89 -16.99 10.44 -5.16
N ARG A 90 -16.72 9.21 -5.62
CA ARG A 90 -16.34 8.93 -7.01
C ARG A 90 -17.54 8.24 -7.66
N GLY A 91 -18.46 9.04 -8.22
CA GLY A 91 -19.78 8.54 -8.62
C GLY A 91 -20.58 8.11 -7.40
N VAL A 92 -21.02 6.85 -7.38
CA VAL A 92 -21.83 6.27 -6.28
C VAL A 92 -21.00 5.77 -5.10
N VAL A 93 -19.69 5.57 -5.28
CA VAL A 93 -18.83 4.93 -4.26
C VAL A 93 -18.16 5.99 -3.39
N PRO A 94 -18.30 5.92 -2.05
CA PRO A 94 -17.50 6.73 -1.14
C PRO A 94 -16.06 6.21 -1.15
N VAL A 95 -15.12 7.09 -1.46
CA VAL A 95 -13.69 6.84 -1.46
C VAL A 95 -13.03 7.76 -0.44
N ARG A 96 -12.20 7.19 0.42
CA ARG A 96 -11.36 7.95 1.35
C ARG A 96 -9.92 7.94 0.86
N TRP A 97 -9.29 9.11 0.79
CA TRP A 97 -7.86 9.18 0.50
C TRP A 97 -7.05 8.66 1.70
N THR A 98 -5.91 8.06 1.38
CA THR A 98 -4.90 7.75 2.38
C THR A 98 -4.30 9.07 2.85
N ALA A 99 -4.49 9.41 4.13
CA ALA A 99 -3.78 10.53 4.76
C ALA A 99 -2.26 10.31 4.62
N ARG A 100 -1.60 11.22 3.90
CA ARG A 100 -0.13 11.26 3.74
C ARG A 100 0.32 12.68 3.45
N ARG A 101 1.61 12.95 3.69
CA ARG A 101 2.30 14.15 3.20
C ARG A 101 2.38 14.15 1.67
N THR A 102 2.18 15.30 1.06
CA THR A 102 2.16 15.54 -0.39
C THR A 102 2.95 16.80 -0.74
N LEU A 103 3.39 16.86 -1.99
CA LEU A 103 4.03 18.04 -2.58
C LEU A 103 2.97 19.03 -3.05
N ALA A 104 3.26 20.33 -3.00
CA ALA A 104 2.41 21.37 -3.58
C ALA A 104 2.17 21.10 -5.08
N GLU A 105 3.18 20.66 -5.80
CA GLU A 105 3.06 20.34 -7.23
C GLU A 105 2.17 19.12 -7.51
N GLU A 106 2.03 18.18 -6.56
CA GLU A 106 1.03 17.12 -6.69
C GLU A 106 -0.40 17.69 -6.57
N HIS A 107 -0.62 18.69 -5.70
CA HIS A 107 -1.90 19.36 -5.60
C HIS A 107 -2.27 20.03 -6.93
N HIS A 108 -1.32 20.78 -7.49
CA HIS A 108 -1.45 21.44 -8.78
C HIS A 108 -1.84 20.45 -9.88
N TRP A 109 -1.12 19.33 -9.98
CA TRP A 109 -1.41 18.29 -10.97
C TRP A 109 -2.79 17.66 -10.77
N ARG A 110 -3.20 17.37 -9.53
CA ARG A 110 -4.50 16.74 -9.26
C ARG A 110 -5.68 17.66 -9.45
N ALA A 111 -5.50 18.95 -9.19
CA ALA A 111 -6.53 19.96 -9.44
C ALA A 111 -6.89 20.08 -10.92
N THR A 112 -5.98 19.75 -11.85
CA THR A 112 -6.30 19.71 -13.29
C THR A 112 -7.31 18.63 -13.70
N HIS A 113 -7.59 17.66 -12.82
CA HIS A 113 -8.51 16.57 -13.10
C HIS A 113 -9.89 16.84 -12.47
N PRO A 114 -10.90 17.29 -13.22
CA PRO A 114 -12.17 17.76 -12.67
C PRO A 114 -12.92 16.70 -11.85
N THR A 115 -12.77 15.42 -12.20
CA THR A 115 -13.38 14.30 -11.45
C THR A 115 -12.71 14.02 -10.09
N ARG A 116 -11.56 14.64 -9.81
CA ARG A 116 -10.73 14.39 -8.63
C ARG A 116 -10.22 15.66 -7.95
N ALA A 117 -10.62 16.85 -8.41
CA ALA A 117 -10.13 18.14 -7.93
C ALA A 117 -10.58 18.50 -6.51
N GLY A 118 -11.65 17.87 -5.99
CA GLY A 118 -12.25 18.23 -4.70
C GLY A 118 -11.27 18.19 -3.52
N GLY A 119 -10.87 19.36 -3.04
CA GLY A 119 -9.95 19.58 -1.92
C GLY A 119 -8.46 19.66 -2.30
N TRP A 120 -8.11 19.53 -3.58
CA TRP A 120 -6.74 19.78 -4.07
C TRP A 120 -6.59 21.24 -4.47
N THR A 121 -5.43 21.82 -4.17
CA THR A 121 -5.11 23.22 -4.47
C THR A 121 -4.71 23.35 -5.94
N PRO A 122 -5.36 24.22 -6.74
CA PRO A 122 -4.93 24.48 -8.12
C PRO A 122 -3.59 25.20 -8.15
N ALA A 123 -2.89 25.07 -9.29
CA ALA A 123 -1.69 25.85 -9.52
C ALA A 123 -2.04 27.35 -9.58
N PRO A 124 -1.14 28.24 -9.13
CA PRO A 124 -1.27 29.67 -9.38
C PRO A 124 -1.42 29.97 -10.87
N ASP A 125 -2.07 31.08 -11.19
CA ASP A 125 -2.22 31.54 -12.56
C ASP A 125 -0.85 31.64 -13.23
N ARG A 126 -0.71 31.02 -14.42
CA ARG A 126 0.52 30.92 -15.26
C ARG A 126 1.49 29.77 -14.92
N GLU A 127 1.26 28.98 -13.88
CA GLU A 127 2.06 27.77 -13.67
C GLU A 127 1.50 26.56 -14.42
N VAL A 128 2.36 25.87 -15.20
CA VAL A 128 2.00 24.60 -15.84
C VAL A 128 2.19 23.46 -14.84
N PRO A 129 1.13 22.71 -14.47
CA PRO A 129 1.25 21.63 -13.51
C PRO A 129 2.15 20.50 -14.01
N LEU A 130 3.03 20.00 -13.14
CA LEU A 130 3.94 18.92 -13.46
C LEU A 130 3.20 17.61 -13.73
N LYS A 131 3.71 16.83 -14.69
CA LYS A 131 3.19 15.48 -14.97
C LYS A 131 3.73 14.48 -13.93
N PRO A 132 3.06 13.34 -13.72
CA PRO A 132 3.51 12.32 -12.76
C PRO A 132 4.93 11.82 -12.99
N ALA A 133 5.37 11.73 -14.25
CA ALA A 133 6.73 11.35 -14.61
C ALA A 133 7.81 12.29 -14.00
N ALA A 134 7.51 13.59 -13.94
CA ALA A 134 8.40 14.59 -13.34
C ALA A 134 8.29 14.64 -11.81
N LEU A 135 7.12 14.33 -11.24
CA LEU A 135 6.91 14.31 -9.79
C LEU A 135 7.57 13.09 -9.10
N ALA A 136 7.65 11.95 -9.78
CA ALA A 136 8.21 10.73 -9.19
C ALA A 136 9.68 10.88 -8.71
N PRO A 137 10.60 11.49 -9.49
CA PRO A 137 11.95 11.79 -9.02
C PRO A 137 12.00 12.74 -7.82
N VAL A 138 11.13 13.76 -7.77
CA VAL A 138 11.07 14.71 -6.64
C VAL A 138 10.68 13.98 -5.35
N TYR A 139 9.65 13.13 -5.43
CA TYR A 139 9.27 12.23 -4.33
C TYR A 139 10.41 11.31 -3.89
N ARG A 140 11.17 10.75 -4.84
CA ARG A 140 12.32 9.88 -4.54
C ARG A 140 13.42 10.63 -3.81
N GLN A 141 13.74 11.85 -4.23
CA GLN A 141 14.79 12.66 -3.58
C GLN A 141 14.37 13.04 -2.16
N LEU A 142 13.13 13.52 -1.96
CA LEU A 142 12.63 13.81 -0.61
C LEU A 142 12.56 12.56 0.28
N ARG A 143 12.17 11.41 -0.28
CA ARG A 143 12.25 10.14 0.46
C ARG A 143 13.67 9.89 0.97
N LYS A 144 14.68 10.03 0.11
CA LYS A 144 16.09 9.87 0.50
C LYS A 144 16.53 10.88 1.55
N ALA A 145 16.11 12.14 1.44
CA ALA A 145 16.38 13.15 2.47
C ALA A 145 15.84 12.73 3.85
N PHE A 146 14.61 12.21 3.89
CA PHE A 146 14.00 11.70 5.12
C PHE A 146 14.67 10.42 5.64
N GLU A 147 15.08 9.51 4.75
CA GLU A 147 15.85 8.31 5.11
C GLU A 147 17.21 8.70 5.70
N ASN A 148 17.91 9.68 5.11
CA ASN A 148 19.17 10.24 5.60
C ASN A 148 19.00 10.89 6.99
N GLY A 149 17.88 11.58 7.21
CA GLY A 149 17.47 12.14 8.50
C GLY A 149 16.92 11.13 9.51
N LYS A 150 16.94 9.81 9.20
CA LYS A 150 16.35 8.72 10.01
C LYS A 150 14.85 8.90 10.32
N HIS A 151 14.14 9.70 9.53
CA HIS A 151 12.72 9.96 9.72
C HIS A 151 11.87 9.00 8.87
N GLU A 152 11.83 7.74 9.30
CA GLU A 152 11.18 6.63 8.57
C GLU A 152 9.67 6.79 8.29
N PRO A 153 8.84 7.34 9.20
CA PRO A 153 7.42 7.55 8.91
C PRO A 153 7.20 8.48 7.72
N GLY A 154 7.94 9.58 7.70
CA GLY A 154 7.90 10.58 6.63
C GLY A 154 8.43 10.04 5.32
N ALA A 155 9.55 9.31 5.33
CA ALA A 155 10.09 8.66 4.13
C ALA A 155 9.06 7.74 3.46
N ALA A 156 8.26 7.03 4.25
CA ALA A 156 7.26 6.12 3.72
C ALA A 156 6.06 6.83 3.05
N ASP A 157 5.70 8.04 3.50
CA ASP A 157 4.69 8.86 2.81
C ASP A 157 5.18 9.29 1.42
N PHE A 158 6.46 9.69 1.33
CA PHE A 158 7.08 10.03 0.04
C PHE A 158 7.28 8.82 -0.86
N TYR A 159 7.60 7.64 -0.30
CA TYR A 159 7.62 6.37 -1.04
C TYR A 159 6.25 6.05 -1.66
N TYR A 160 5.17 6.21 -0.88
CA TYR A 160 3.82 6.01 -1.39
C TYR A 160 3.51 6.98 -2.53
N GLY A 161 3.91 8.24 -2.39
CA GLY A 161 3.79 9.27 -3.42
C GLY A 161 4.55 8.91 -4.71
N GLU A 162 5.81 8.50 -4.58
CA GLU A 162 6.65 8.05 -5.71
C GLU A 162 5.95 6.93 -6.50
N MET A 163 5.51 5.87 -5.81
CA MET A 163 4.86 4.72 -6.45
C MET A 163 3.52 5.09 -7.08
N GLU A 164 2.76 6.00 -6.45
CA GLU A 164 1.51 6.50 -7.00
C GLU A 164 1.72 7.34 -8.28
N MET A 165 2.78 8.15 -8.32
CA MET A 165 3.15 8.91 -9.51
C MET A 165 3.62 7.99 -10.63
N ARG A 166 4.49 7.01 -10.33
CA ARG A 166 4.94 6.00 -11.31
C ARG A 166 3.77 5.23 -11.92
N ARG A 167 2.81 4.78 -11.11
CA ARG A 167 1.61 4.08 -11.63
C ARG A 167 0.80 4.95 -12.61
N ARG A 168 0.86 6.28 -12.49
CA ARG A 168 0.13 7.22 -13.36
C ARG A 168 1.00 7.86 -14.44
N ALA A 169 2.28 7.57 -14.45
CA ALA A 169 3.21 8.07 -15.44
C ALA A 169 2.98 7.32 -16.78
N HIS A 170 2.95 8.07 -17.88
CA HIS A 170 2.62 7.55 -19.21
C HIS A 170 3.79 6.78 -19.84
N ASP A 171 5.01 7.22 -19.53
CA ASP A 171 6.32 6.72 -19.97
C ASP A 171 6.66 5.33 -19.42
N ILE A 172 6.00 4.90 -18.34
CA ILE A 172 6.20 3.58 -17.76
C ILE A 172 5.43 2.50 -18.57
N PRO A 173 6.09 1.38 -18.95
CA PRO A 173 5.48 0.31 -19.73
C PRO A 173 4.26 -0.29 -19.03
N ARG A 174 3.32 -0.81 -19.82
CA ARG A 174 2.05 -1.34 -19.30
C ARG A 174 2.24 -2.47 -18.29
N SER A 175 3.25 -3.33 -18.48
CA SER A 175 3.59 -4.43 -17.58
C SER A 175 4.03 -3.95 -16.20
N GLU A 176 4.92 -2.96 -16.14
CA GLU A 176 5.36 -2.35 -14.89
C GLU A 176 4.20 -1.61 -14.19
N ARG A 177 3.35 -0.93 -14.97
CA ARG A 177 2.14 -0.30 -14.42
C ARG A 177 1.17 -1.33 -13.84
N ALA A 178 1.00 -2.48 -14.50
CA ALA A 178 0.21 -3.58 -14.00
C ALA A 178 0.81 -4.15 -12.70
N LEU A 179 2.13 -4.36 -12.64
CA LEU A 179 2.84 -4.80 -11.44
C LEU A 179 2.63 -3.84 -10.27
N LEU A 180 2.81 -2.53 -10.48
CA LEU A 180 2.56 -1.50 -9.46
C LEU A 180 1.09 -1.47 -9.02
N THR A 181 0.16 -1.72 -9.95
CA THR A 181 -1.27 -1.78 -9.64
C THR A 181 -1.60 -2.99 -8.77
N THR A 182 -1.06 -4.16 -9.09
CA THR A 182 -1.21 -5.39 -8.30
C THR A 182 -0.57 -5.23 -6.93
N TYR A 183 0.64 -4.67 -6.85
CA TYR A 183 1.32 -4.41 -5.59
C TYR A 183 0.55 -3.41 -4.71
N TRP A 184 -0.02 -2.36 -5.31
CA TRP A 184 -0.96 -1.48 -4.61
C TRP A 184 -2.20 -2.22 -4.13
N ALA A 185 -2.80 -3.06 -4.97
CA ALA A 185 -4.04 -3.77 -4.67
C ALA A 185 -3.87 -4.71 -3.47
N LEU A 186 -2.78 -5.47 -3.46
CA LEU A 186 -2.48 -6.50 -2.46
C LEU A 186 -2.00 -5.92 -1.14
N SER A 187 -1.09 -4.95 -1.15
CA SER A 187 -0.40 -4.50 0.08
C SER A 187 -0.35 -2.99 0.29
N GLY A 188 -0.94 -2.20 -0.62
CA GLY A 188 -0.83 -0.75 -0.60
C GLY A 188 0.63 -0.29 -0.70
N TYR A 189 1.40 -0.92 -1.58
CA TYR A 189 2.85 -0.76 -1.72
C TYR A 189 3.64 -1.23 -0.49
N GLY A 190 3.22 -2.30 0.16
CA GLY A 190 3.91 -2.85 1.34
C GLY A 190 3.78 -2.01 2.61
N LEU A 191 2.95 -0.96 2.60
CA LEU A 191 2.77 -0.07 3.75
C LEU A 191 1.48 -0.32 4.54
N ARG A 192 0.59 -1.19 4.05
CA ARG A 192 -0.72 -1.44 4.69
C ARG A 192 -0.95 -2.92 4.98
N ALA A 193 -0.62 -3.32 6.20
CA ALA A 193 -0.85 -4.68 6.71
C ALA A 193 -2.32 -5.10 6.62
N SER A 194 -3.27 -4.19 6.88
CA SER A 194 -4.72 -4.50 6.84
C SER A 194 -5.20 -4.99 5.47
N ARG A 195 -4.62 -4.51 4.36
CA ARG A 195 -4.98 -4.98 3.01
C ARG A 195 -4.45 -6.38 2.77
N ALA A 196 -3.18 -6.63 3.14
CA ALA A 196 -2.57 -7.95 2.99
C ALA A 196 -3.29 -8.99 3.86
N LEU A 197 -3.61 -8.66 5.12
CA LEU A 197 -4.41 -9.51 5.99
C LEU A 197 -5.84 -9.72 5.47
N GLY A 198 -6.47 -8.68 4.91
CA GLY A 198 -7.79 -8.81 4.29
C GLY A 198 -7.78 -9.76 3.09
N TRP A 199 -6.77 -9.67 2.22
CA TRP A 199 -6.57 -10.60 1.12
C TRP A 199 -6.26 -12.01 1.58
N LEU A 200 -5.47 -12.16 2.66
CA LEU A 200 -5.18 -13.46 3.25
C LEU A 200 -6.46 -14.12 3.79
N LEU A 201 -7.23 -13.39 4.61
CA LEU A 201 -8.49 -13.89 5.15
C LEU A 201 -9.53 -14.19 4.06
N GLY A 202 -9.65 -13.31 3.06
CA GLY A 202 -10.51 -13.52 1.91
C GLY A 202 -10.09 -14.71 1.06
N GLY A 203 -8.78 -14.90 0.87
CA GLY A 203 -8.19 -16.06 0.20
C GLY A 203 -8.51 -17.35 0.93
N ILE A 204 -8.22 -17.42 2.23
CA ILE A 204 -8.55 -18.58 3.08
C ILE A 204 -10.05 -18.89 3.01
N ALA A 205 -10.92 -17.89 3.14
CA ALA A 205 -12.37 -18.08 3.05
C ALA A 205 -12.81 -18.60 1.68
N ALA A 206 -12.23 -18.07 0.59
CA ALA A 206 -12.49 -18.55 -0.77
C ALA A 206 -11.99 -20.00 -0.97
N THR A 207 -10.80 -20.33 -0.49
CA THR A 207 -10.24 -21.69 -0.53
C THR A 207 -11.16 -22.67 0.21
N VAL A 208 -11.60 -22.32 1.42
CA VAL A 208 -12.53 -23.14 2.21
C VAL A 208 -13.87 -23.31 1.50
N LEU A 209 -14.41 -22.24 0.90
CA LEU A 209 -15.66 -22.29 0.15
C LEU A 209 -15.54 -23.22 -1.07
N VAL A 210 -14.48 -23.07 -1.87
CA VAL A 210 -14.22 -23.92 -3.05
C VAL A 210 -14.02 -25.37 -2.62
N MET A 211 -13.29 -25.62 -1.54
CA MET A 211 -13.12 -26.97 -0.98
C MET A 211 -14.44 -27.59 -0.52
N THR A 212 -15.30 -26.81 0.13
CA THR A 212 -16.60 -27.28 0.61
C THR A 212 -17.52 -27.66 -0.54
N LEU A 213 -17.56 -26.83 -1.59
CA LEU A 213 -18.45 -26.96 -2.74
C LEU A 213 -17.99 -27.99 -3.77
N TRP A 214 -16.69 -28.06 -4.03
CA TRP A 214 -16.11 -28.84 -5.13
C TRP A 214 -14.88 -29.68 -4.74
N GLY A 215 -14.10 -29.26 -3.75
CA GLY A 215 -12.81 -29.90 -3.46
C GLY A 215 -12.89 -31.21 -2.66
N LEU A 216 -13.87 -31.34 -1.78
CA LEU A 216 -14.11 -32.57 -1.02
C LEU A 216 -14.96 -33.55 -1.85
N PRO A 217 -14.60 -34.84 -1.92
CA PRO A 217 -15.43 -35.84 -2.59
C PRO A 217 -16.78 -36.02 -1.90
N MET A 218 -17.74 -36.63 -2.62
CA MET A 218 -19.09 -36.89 -2.10
C MET A 218 -19.06 -37.83 -0.88
N ASP A 219 -18.31 -38.93 -1.01
CA ASP A 219 -18.00 -39.88 0.04
C ASP A 219 -16.49 -39.97 0.25
N ASP A 220 -16.03 -40.31 1.46
CA ASP A 220 -14.64 -40.68 1.67
C ASP A 220 -14.36 -42.00 0.94
N PRO A 221 -13.43 -42.04 -0.03
CA PRO A 221 -13.11 -43.28 -0.72
C PRO A 221 -12.56 -44.29 0.30
N SER A 222 -13.37 -45.29 0.63
CA SER A 222 -12.95 -46.37 1.50
C SER A 222 -12.14 -47.38 0.67
N PRO A 223 -10.93 -47.76 1.12
CA PRO A 223 -10.15 -48.77 0.41
C PRO A 223 -10.94 -50.08 0.39
N LYS A 224 -11.21 -50.59 -0.81
CA LYS A 224 -11.88 -51.88 -0.99
C LYS A 224 -10.80 -52.93 -1.23
N SER A 225 -10.68 -53.87 -0.29
CA SER A 225 -9.78 -55.02 -0.45
C SER A 225 -10.54 -56.16 -1.10
N THR A 226 -10.28 -56.41 -2.39
CA THR A 226 -10.76 -57.58 -3.12
C THR A 226 -9.69 -58.67 -3.07
N GLY A 227 -10.04 -59.82 -2.50
CA GLY A 227 -9.18 -60.99 -2.43
C GLY A 227 -9.57 -62.02 -3.49
N THR A 228 -8.64 -62.41 -4.35
CA THR A 228 -8.80 -63.59 -5.22
C THR A 228 -8.04 -64.76 -4.63
N LEU A 229 -8.76 -65.84 -4.32
CA LEU A 229 -8.20 -67.11 -3.88
C LEU A 229 -7.94 -68.00 -5.10
N THR A 230 -6.67 -68.29 -5.38
CA THR A 230 -6.28 -69.23 -6.44
C THR A 230 -5.47 -70.35 -5.81
N GLY A 231 -6.11 -71.51 -5.61
CA GLY A 231 -5.51 -72.64 -4.88
C GLY A 231 -5.20 -72.29 -3.42
N SER A 232 -3.92 -72.35 -3.04
CA SER A 232 -3.41 -71.99 -1.71
C SER A 232 -2.85 -70.55 -1.62
N SER A 233 -2.91 -69.77 -2.69
CA SER A 233 -2.42 -68.38 -2.72
C SER A 233 -3.58 -67.39 -2.57
N VAL A 234 -3.43 -66.45 -1.64
CA VAL A 234 -4.36 -65.32 -1.42
C VAL A 234 -3.71 -64.08 -2.01
N THR A 235 -4.30 -63.52 -3.07
CA THR A 235 -3.90 -62.23 -3.61
C THR A 235 -4.91 -61.19 -3.17
N LEU A 236 -4.52 -60.32 -2.23
CA LEU A 236 -5.30 -59.19 -1.76
C LEU A 236 -4.95 -57.96 -2.60
N THR A 237 -5.91 -57.49 -3.39
CA THR A 237 -5.81 -56.23 -4.14
C THR A 237 -6.62 -55.18 -3.36
N THR A 238 -5.92 -54.17 -2.83
CA THR A 238 -6.57 -53.04 -2.16
C THR A 238 -6.62 -51.89 -3.15
N ASP A 239 -7.82 -51.59 -3.65
CA ASP A 239 -8.04 -50.51 -4.59
C ASP A 239 -8.86 -49.40 -3.91
N THR A 240 -8.44 -48.16 -4.10
CA THR A 240 -9.15 -46.99 -3.56
C THR A 240 -9.82 -46.27 -4.74
N PRO A 241 -11.16 -46.20 -4.79
CA PRO A 241 -11.85 -45.60 -5.93
C PRO A 241 -11.53 -44.10 -6.04
N GLU A 242 -11.54 -43.58 -7.27
CA GLU A 242 -11.25 -42.16 -7.51
C GLU A 242 -12.29 -41.24 -6.83
N PRO A 243 -11.86 -40.11 -6.25
CA PRO A 243 -12.75 -39.16 -5.60
C PRO A 243 -13.71 -38.51 -6.61
N VAL A 244 -14.99 -38.80 -6.49
CA VAL A 244 -16.05 -38.26 -7.35
C VAL A 244 -16.51 -36.88 -6.84
N ASN A 245 -16.76 -35.95 -7.77
CA ASN A 245 -17.28 -34.63 -7.45
C ASN A 245 -18.65 -34.73 -6.75
N PRO A 246 -18.96 -33.83 -5.80
CA PRO A 246 -20.28 -33.75 -5.21
C PRO A 246 -21.33 -33.39 -6.28
N ASP A 247 -22.50 -34.02 -6.21
CA ASP A 247 -23.68 -33.81 -7.04
C ASP A 247 -24.82 -33.22 -6.19
N GLY A 248 -25.81 -32.57 -6.81
CA GLY A 248 -26.95 -31.95 -6.10
C GLY A 248 -26.84 -30.43 -5.86
N PRO A 249 -27.89 -29.80 -5.30
CA PRO A 249 -28.01 -28.34 -5.11
C PRO A 249 -26.94 -27.73 -4.19
N TYR A 250 -26.49 -26.50 -4.46
CA TYR A 250 -25.43 -25.83 -3.68
C TYR A 250 -25.71 -25.72 -2.18
N HIS A 251 -26.98 -25.58 -1.79
CA HIS A 251 -27.38 -25.48 -0.38
C HIS A 251 -27.18 -26.80 0.40
N GLU A 252 -27.29 -27.95 -0.26
CA GLU A 252 -27.04 -29.26 0.35
C GLU A 252 -25.53 -29.53 0.50
N ARG A 253 -24.71 -28.92 -0.36
CA ARG A 253 -23.24 -29.00 -0.30
C ARG A 253 -22.64 -28.13 0.81
N LEU A 254 -23.30 -27.02 1.16
CA LEU A 254 -22.93 -26.12 2.25
C LEU A 254 -23.35 -26.68 3.63
N SER A 255 -22.84 -27.87 3.98
CA SER A 255 -23.08 -28.47 5.30
C SER A 255 -21.94 -28.17 6.28
N THR A 256 -22.26 -28.06 7.56
CA THR A 256 -21.29 -27.79 8.63
C THR A 256 -20.18 -28.85 8.68
N LYS A 257 -20.53 -30.12 8.42
CA LYS A 257 -19.56 -31.24 8.38
C LYS A 257 -18.53 -31.07 7.26
N ARG A 258 -18.97 -30.67 6.06
CA ARG A 258 -18.07 -30.43 4.92
C ARG A 258 -17.22 -29.19 5.14
N PHE A 259 -17.79 -28.14 5.73
CA PHE A 259 -17.05 -26.93 6.10
C PHE A 259 -15.92 -27.23 7.11
N GLU A 260 -16.20 -27.98 8.18
CA GLU A 260 -15.17 -28.33 9.17
C GLU A 260 -14.05 -29.18 8.55
N LYS A 261 -14.40 -30.14 7.70
CA LYS A 261 -13.44 -30.96 6.97
C LYS A 261 -12.60 -30.13 6.00
N ALA A 262 -13.22 -29.22 5.24
CA ALA A 262 -12.54 -28.32 4.33
C ALA A 262 -11.59 -27.38 5.08
N LEU A 263 -12.03 -26.81 6.20
CA LEU A 263 -11.20 -25.96 7.05
C LEU A 263 -9.96 -26.73 7.56
N ARG A 264 -10.14 -27.97 8.02
CA ARG A 264 -9.04 -28.82 8.48
C ARG A 264 -8.04 -29.12 7.36
N VAL A 265 -8.54 -29.43 6.15
CA VAL A 265 -7.71 -29.66 4.96
C VAL A 265 -6.91 -28.41 4.59
N VAL A 266 -7.54 -27.24 4.57
CA VAL A 266 -6.88 -25.97 4.22
C VAL A 266 -5.80 -25.63 5.25
N VAL A 267 -6.11 -25.69 6.55
CA VAL A 267 -5.12 -25.41 7.61
C VAL A 267 -3.95 -26.40 7.54
N ASN A 268 -4.22 -27.70 7.40
CA ASN A 268 -3.16 -28.71 7.32
C ASN A 268 -2.34 -28.61 6.03
N SER A 269 -2.95 -28.22 4.92
CA SER A 269 -2.23 -28.01 3.66
C SER A 269 -1.21 -26.87 3.77
N VAL A 270 -1.64 -25.74 4.35
CA VAL A 270 -0.82 -24.53 4.46
C VAL A 270 0.31 -24.71 5.47
N VAL A 271 0.05 -25.43 6.57
CA VAL A 271 1.03 -25.63 7.65
C VAL A 271 1.91 -26.88 7.43
N PHE A 272 1.33 -27.99 6.97
CA PHE A 272 1.98 -29.32 6.97
C PHE A 272 2.21 -29.93 5.59
N ARG A 273 1.97 -29.19 4.49
CA ARG A 273 2.34 -29.58 3.11
C ARG A 273 1.65 -30.86 2.57
N SER A 274 0.88 -31.58 3.38
CA SER A 274 0.09 -32.76 3.00
C SER A 274 -1.19 -32.79 3.82
N SER A 275 -2.33 -32.67 3.16
CA SER A 275 -3.64 -32.91 3.77
C SER A 275 -3.93 -34.40 3.95
N GLY A 276 -3.21 -35.29 3.24
CA GLY A 276 -3.41 -36.74 3.30
C GLY A 276 -4.80 -37.23 2.89
N GLN A 277 -5.61 -36.36 2.27
CA GLN A 277 -6.99 -36.66 1.88
C GLN A 277 -7.13 -36.81 0.37
N ASN A 278 -8.03 -37.71 -0.04
CA ASN A 278 -8.44 -37.87 -1.42
C ASN A 278 -9.27 -36.66 -1.83
N LEU A 279 -8.66 -35.73 -2.57
CA LEU A 279 -9.31 -34.52 -3.08
C LEU A 279 -9.75 -34.74 -4.53
N THR A 280 -10.84 -34.06 -4.92
CA THR A 280 -11.22 -34.00 -6.34
C THR A 280 -10.17 -33.20 -7.12
N SER A 281 -10.16 -33.28 -8.45
CA SER A 281 -9.25 -32.50 -9.28
C SER A 281 -9.31 -31.00 -8.98
N ALA A 282 -10.51 -30.46 -8.76
CA ALA A 282 -10.70 -29.07 -8.37
C ALA A 282 -10.09 -28.78 -6.98
N GLY A 283 -10.23 -29.70 -6.03
CA GLY A 283 -9.60 -29.62 -4.72
C GLY A 283 -8.08 -29.59 -4.81
N THR A 284 -7.47 -30.48 -5.60
CA THR A 284 -6.02 -30.53 -5.77
C THR A 284 -5.45 -29.23 -6.34
N TYR A 285 -6.03 -28.68 -7.40
CA TYR A 285 -5.56 -27.40 -7.96
C TYR A 285 -5.76 -26.22 -6.99
N THR A 286 -6.87 -26.23 -6.25
CA THR A 286 -7.15 -25.21 -5.23
C THR A 286 -6.12 -25.26 -4.10
N GLU A 287 -5.77 -26.46 -3.64
CA GLU A 287 -4.75 -26.69 -2.64
C GLU A 287 -3.36 -26.21 -3.12
N MET A 288 -2.99 -26.54 -4.36
CA MET A 288 -1.73 -26.10 -4.97
C MET A 288 -1.65 -24.57 -5.06
N ALA A 289 -2.73 -23.90 -5.47
CA ALA A 289 -2.78 -22.44 -5.56
C ALA A 289 -2.67 -21.78 -4.18
N ALA A 290 -3.41 -22.28 -3.18
CA ALA A 290 -3.38 -21.77 -1.80
C ALA A 290 -1.97 -21.84 -1.20
N ARG A 291 -1.23 -22.93 -1.45
CA ARG A 291 0.14 -23.13 -0.98
C ARG A 291 1.15 -22.10 -1.52
N LEU A 292 0.86 -21.46 -2.65
CA LEU A 292 1.69 -20.39 -3.20
C LEU A 292 1.23 -19.01 -2.69
N VAL A 293 -0.07 -18.75 -2.77
CA VAL A 293 -0.65 -17.42 -2.58
C VAL A 293 -0.69 -17.03 -1.11
N GLU A 294 -1.10 -17.94 -0.22
CA GLU A 294 -1.30 -17.62 1.20
C GLU A 294 0.01 -17.26 1.93
N PRO A 295 1.12 -18.02 1.78
CA PRO A 295 2.40 -17.63 2.36
C PRO A 295 2.94 -16.30 1.80
N ALA A 296 2.74 -16.04 0.51
CA ALA A 296 3.16 -14.78 -0.11
C ALA A 296 2.40 -13.58 0.49
N LEU A 297 1.09 -13.71 0.69
CA LEU A 297 0.27 -12.68 1.36
C LEU A 297 0.67 -12.49 2.82
N LEU A 298 0.99 -13.57 3.53
CA LEU A 298 1.47 -13.52 4.91
C LEU A 298 2.82 -12.80 4.99
N GLY A 299 3.75 -13.08 4.08
CA GLY A 299 5.03 -12.37 3.96
C GLY A 299 4.85 -10.87 3.71
N LEU A 300 3.92 -10.49 2.83
CA LEU A 300 3.56 -9.08 2.60
C LEU A 300 2.97 -8.41 3.85
N ALA A 301 2.14 -9.14 4.62
CA ALA A 301 1.58 -8.64 5.87
C ALA A 301 2.67 -8.37 6.92
N VAL A 302 3.58 -9.32 7.12
CA VAL A 302 4.71 -9.19 8.06
C VAL A 302 5.61 -8.02 7.68
N LEU A 303 5.94 -7.88 6.40
CA LEU A 303 6.76 -6.76 5.90
C LEU A 303 6.09 -5.41 6.19
N ALA A 304 4.78 -5.31 5.96
CA ALA A 304 4.02 -4.09 6.24
C ALA A 304 3.89 -3.78 7.75
N ILE A 305 3.82 -4.80 8.61
CA ILE A 305 3.83 -4.63 10.07
C ILE A 305 5.19 -4.12 10.53
N ARG A 306 6.30 -4.74 10.06
CA ARG A 306 7.66 -4.29 10.37
C ARG A 306 7.85 -2.83 9.97
N GLY A 307 7.41 -2.46 8.76
CA GLY A 307 7.44 -1.09 8.27
C GLY A 307 6.53 -0.11 9.00
N ARG A 308 5.62 -0.57 9.87
CA ARG A 308 4.83 0.26 10.79
C ARG A 308 5.48 0.36 12.16
N VAL A 309 6.06 -0.72 12.69
CA VAL A 309 6.74 -0.72 14.00
C VAL A 309 8.00 0.15 13.98
N LYS A 310 8.66 0.25 12.82
CA LYS A 310 9.85 1.08 12.62
C LYS A 310 9.53 2.60 12.48
N ARG A 311 8.25 2.96 12.41
CA ARG A 311 7.77 4.34 12.36
C ARG A 311 7.45 4.84 13.76
#